data_AF-A0A2V9S3R4-F1
#
_entry.id   AF-A0A2V9S3R4-F1
#
_cell.length_a   1.000
_cell.length_b   1.000
_cell.length_c   1.000
_cell.angle_alpha   90.00
_cell.angle_beta   90.00
_cell.angle_gamma   90.00
#
_symmetry.space_group_name_H-M   'P 1'
#
loop_
_entity.id
_entity.type
_entity.pdbx_description
1 polymer ?
#
loop_
_entity_poly.entity_id
_entity_poly.type
_entity_poly.pdbx_seq_one_letter_code
_entity_poly.pdbx_strand_id
1 'polypeptide(L)'
;MIYPVACAVPNRDRSAPKLSGVVPEIRLRPGSYLQTFYMKDTVEEEFFCNYEVNPEYEYAAMEAGFPVVARGAQNEVRAIESPTHRFFLATLFQPQLSSKPDNPHPIILAFVQAAADWARKKLDDSVLE
;
A
#
# COMPACT_ATOMS: atom_id res chain seq x y z
N MET A 1 -18.11 1.51 0.59
CA MET A 1 -16.72 1.05 0.40
C MET A 1 -15.74 1.76 1.31
N ILE A 2 -15.71 3.11 1.36
CA ILE A 2 -14.92 3.85 2.36
C ILE A 2 -15.83 4.44 3.45
N TYR A 3 -15.34 4.55 4.69
CA TYR A 3 -16.08 5.13 5.82
C TYR A 3 -15.14 5.88 6.77
N PRO A 4 -15.65 6.75 7.65
CA PRO A 4 -14.80 7.50 8.58
C PRO A 4 -14.03 6.57 9.51
N VAL A 5 -12.76 6.88 9.75
CA VAL A 5 -11.88 6.11 10.64
C VAL A 5 -12.53 6.00 12.03
N ALA A 6 -12.65 4.76 12.52
CA ALA A 6 -13.25 4.46 13.82
C ALA A 6 -12.33 4.89 14.97
N CYS A 7 -11.07 4.46 14.92
CA CYS A 7 -10.07 4.70 15.97
C CYS A 7 -8.98 5.64 15.47
N ALA A 8 -8.78 6.76 16.16
CA ALA A 8 -7.72 7.68 15.81
C ALA A 8 -6.34 7.18 16.26
N VAL A 9 -5.30 7.52 15.51
CA VAL A 9 -3.91 7.22 15.88
C VAL A 9 -3.60 7.89 17.24
N PRO A 10 -3.03 7.14 18.21
CA PRO A 10 -2.64 7.70 19.51
C PRO A 10 -1.63 8.84 19.35
N ASN A 11 -1.70 9.84 20.23
CA ASN A 11 -0.74 10.96 20.31
C ASN A 11 -0.56 11.80 19.02
N ARG A 12 -1.47 11.68 18.04
CA ARG A 12 -1.48 12.56 16.86
C ARG A 12 -1.82 14.02 17.22
N ASP A 13 -1.49 14.94 16.32
CA ASP A 13 -2.01 16.31 16.37
C ASP A 13 -3.55 16.29 16.29
N ARG A 14 -4.22 16.97 17.22
CA ARG A 14 -5.69 17.02 17.28
C ARG A 14 -6.33 17.72 16.09
N SER A 15 -5.59 18.62 15.43
CA SER A 15 -6.01 19.30 14.21
C SER A 15 -5.81 18.45 12.95
N ALA A 16 -5.00 17.40 13.04
CA ALA A 16 -4.75 16.47 11.94
C ALA A 16 -5.88 15.42 11.82
N PRO A 17 -5.98 14.76 10.65
CA PRO A 17 -6.94 13.68 10.43
C PRO A 17 -6.87 12.56 11.49
N LYS A 18 -7.93 11.76 11.63
CA LYS A 18 -7.95 10.67 12.62
C LYS A 18 -6.85 9.63 12.40
N LEU A 19 -6.61 9.24 11.15
CA LEU A 19 -5.55 8.31 10.77
C LEU A 19 -4.37 9.14 10.25
N SER A 20 -3.68 9.82 11.15
CA SER A 20 -2.53 10.66 10.83
C SER A 20 -1.32 10.35 11.70
N GLY A 21 -0.15 10.27 11.08
CA GLY A 21 1.11 9.94 11.73
C GLY A 21 1.51 8.48 11.53
N VAL A 22 2.56 8.11 12.25
CA VAL A 22 3.21 6.80 12.13
C VAL A 22 2.42 5.72 12.88
N VAL A 23 2.12 4.62 12.21
CA VAL A 23 1.46 3.44 12.77
C VAL A 23 2.46 2.27 12.74
N PRO A 24 2.84 1.71 13.91
CA PRO A 24 3.97 0.79 14.03
C PRO A 24 3.68 -0.65 13.60
N GLU A 25 2.41 -1.02 13.44
CA GLU A 25 2.02 -2.41 13.18
C GLU A 25 1.08 -2.51 11.97
N ILE A 26 1.68 -2.72 10.81
CA ILE A 26 1.02 -3.08 9.56
C ILE A 26 1.51 -4.47 9.15
N ARG A 27 0.63 -5.47 9.26
CA ARG A 27 0.92 -6.86 8.91
C ARG A 27 0.73 -7.08 7.42
N LEU A 28 1.76 -7.54 6.74
CA LEU A 28 1.76 -7.84 5.32
C LEU A 28 1.36 -9.30 5.08
N ARG A 29 0.58 -9.54 4.03
CA ARG A 29 0.18 -10.90 3.65
C ARG A 29 1.39 -11.66 3.09
N PRO A 30 1.75 -12.83 3.63
CA PRO A 30 2.83 -13.65 3.09
C PRO A 30 2.61 -14.00 1.61
N GLY A 31 3.65 -13.84 0.80
CA GLY A 31 3.63 -14.11 -0.64
C GLY A 31 2.91 -13.06 -1.49
N SER A 32 2.46 -11.95 -0.90
CA SER A 32 2.02 -10.77 -1.67
C SER A 32 3.20 -10.06 -2.31
N TYR A 33 2.97 -9.33 -3.40
CA TYR A 33 4.01 -8.46 -3.96
C TYR A 33 4.46 -7.41 -2.95
N LEU A 34 3.50 -6.82 -2.21
CA LEU A 34 3.81 -5.87 -1.15
C LEU A 34 4.83 -6.42 -0.13
N GLN A 35 4.65 -7.64 0.36
CA GLN A 35 5.61 -8.29 1.28
C GLN A 35 7.00 -8.40 0.64
N THR A 36 7.08 -8.76 -0.65
CA THR A 36 8.38 -8.86 -1.36
C THR A 36 9.08 -7.51 -1.54
N PHE A 37 8.33 -6.40 -1.65
CA PHE A 37 8.95 -5.07 -1.73
C PHE A 37 9.64 -4.68 -0.43
N TYR A 38 9.03 -5.00 0.72
CA TYR A 38 9.60 -4.70 2.03
C TYR A 38 10.57 -5.77 2.55
N MET A 39 10.45 -7.02 2.07
CA MET A 39 11.14 -8.19 2.61
C MET A 39 10.89 -8.38 4.12
N LYS A 40 9.66 -8.09 4.56
CA LYS A 40 9.22 -8.13 5.97
C LYS A 40 7.77 -8.60 6.07
N ASP A 41 7.41 -9.17 7.22
CA ASP A 41 6.03 -9.58 7.52
C ASP A 41 5.23 -8.48 8.23
N THR A 42 5.92 -7.58 8.94
CA THR A 42 5.31 -6.42 9.60
C THR A 42 6.14 -5.18 9.32
N VAL A 43 5.46 -4.07 9.03
CA VAL A 43 6.07 -2.78 8.73
C VAL A 43 5.42 -1.66 9.53
N GLU A 44 6.16 -0.56 9.64
CA GLU A 44 5.67 0.71 10.19
C GLU A 44 5.46 1.67 9.03
N GLU A 45 4.33 2.37 9.02
CA GLU A 45 3.96 3.25 7.92
C GLU A 45 3.27 4.53 8.38
N GLU A 46 3.35 5.57 7.56
CA GLU A 46 2.79 6.88 7.87
C GLU A 46 1.49 7.15 7.11
N PHE A 47 0.50 7.68 7.82
CA PHE A 47 -0.83 7.95 7.29
C PHE A 47 -1.18 9.42 7.37
N PHE A 48 -2.12 9.86 6.53
CA PHE A 48 -2.75 11.17 6.64
C PHE A 48 -4.15 11.16 5.99
N CYS A 49 -5.15 10.61 6.69
CA CYS A 49 -6.51 10.48 6.19
C CYS A 49 -7.58 10.45 7.30
N ASN A 50 -8.83 10.79 6.95
CA ASN A 50 -10.01 10.65 7.82
C ASN A 50 -10.88 9.43 7.51
N TYR A 51 -10.52 8.65 6.48
CA TYR A 51 -11.31 7.54 5.97
C TYR A 51 -10.50 6.25 5.90
N GLU A 52 -11.19 5.14 5.99
CA GLU A 52 -10.66 3.79 5.81
C GLU A 52 -11.66 2.90 5.06
N VAL A 53 -11.28 1.66 4.75
CA VAL A 53 -12.15 0.71 4.04
C VAL A 53 -13.21 0.18 4.98
N ASN A 54 -14.49 0.31 4.60
CA ASN A 54 -15.60 -0.30 5.32
C ASN A 54 -15.45 -1.83 5.24
N PRO A 55 -15.30 -2.53 6.38
CA PRO A 55 -15.14 -3.98 6.43
C PRO A 55 -16.26 -4.74 5.70
N GLU A 56 -17.49 -4.20 5.66
CA GLU A 56 -18.62 -4.82 4.94
C GLU A 56 -18.39 -4.93 3.42
N TYR A 57 -17.45 -4.15 2.88
CA TYR A 57 -17.16 -4.09 1.45
C TYR A 57 -15.78 -4.68 1.09
N GLU A 58 -15.03 -5.26 2.03
CA GLU A 58 -13.71 -5.82 1.72
C GLU A 58 -13.81 -6.99 0.72
N TYR A 59 -14.85 -7.82 0.84
CA TYR A 59 -15.10 -8.95 -0.05
C TYR A 59 -15.34 -8.50 -1.49
N ALA A 60 -16.02 -7.37 -1.70
CA ALA A 60 -16.26 -6.85 -3.05
C ALA A 60 -14.95 -6.51 -3.79
N ALA A 61 -13.94 -6.00 -3.07
CA ALA A 61 -12.62 -5.76 -3.64
C ALA A 61 -11.90 -7.06 -4.00
N MET A 62 -11.98 -8.06 -3.10
CA MET A 62 -11.37 -9.38 -3.32
C MET A 62 -11.98 -10.12 -4.52
N GLU A 63 -13.31 -10.12 -4.65
CA GLU A 63 -14.03 -10.72 -5.77
C GLU A 63 -13.71 -10.03 -7.10
N ALA A 64 -13.46 -8.72 -7.07
CA ALA A 64 -13.01 -7.95 -8.23
C ALA A 64 -11.54 -8.18 -8.61
N GLY A 65 -10.82 -9.06 -7.90
CA GLY A 65 -9.41 -9.38 -8.19
C GLY A 65 -8.40 -8.51 -7.46
N PHE A 66 -8.82 -7.78 -6.42
CA PHE A 66 -7.96 -6.95 -5.58
C PHE A 66 -7.84 -7.50 -4.16
N PRO A 67 -7.02 -8.56 -3.94
CA PRO A 67 -6.82 -9.11 -2.61
C PRO A 67 -6.30 -8.06 -1.61
N VAL A 68 -6.77 -8.17 -0.37
CA VAL A 68 -6.17 -7.46 0.78
C VAL A 68 -4.80 -8.05 1.06
N VAL A 69 -3.79 -7.17 1.15
CA VAL A 69 -2.38 -7.55 1.34
C VAL A 69 -1.68 -6.83 2.48
N ALA A 70 -2.32 -5.85 3.10
CA ALA A 70 -1.88 -5.32 4.39
C ALA A 70 -3.06 -5.11 5.33
N ARG A 71 -2.87 -5.43 6.61
CA ARG A 71 -3.84 -5.19 7.68
C ARG A 71 -3.22 -4.45 8.86
N GLY A 72 -4.00 -3.59 9.50
CA GLY A 72 -3.62 -2.92 10.75
C GLY A 72 -3.74 -3.86 11.96
N ALA A 73 -3.34 -3.37 13.13
CA ALA A 73 -3.38 -4.13 14.38
C ALA A 73 -4.76 -4.76 14.65
N GLN A 74 -5.85 -4.04 14.38
CA GLN A 74 -7.24 -4.47 14.58
C GLN A 74 -7.87 -5.13 13.33
N ASN A 75 -7.04 -5.64 12.41
CA ASN A 75 -7.43 -6.27 11.14
C ASN A 75 -8.06 -5.33 10.10
N GLU A 76 -7.95 -4.02 10.25
CA GLU A 76 -8.45 -3.07 9.25
C GLU A 76 -7.65 -3.20 7.95
N VAL A 77 -8.31 -3.09 6.80
CA VAL A 77 -7.62 -3.13 5.50
C VAL A 77 -6.74 -1.89 5.34
N ARG A 78 -5.45 -2.09 5.04
CA ARG A 78 -4.46 -1.01 4.85
C ARG A 78 -3.87 -0.97 3.45
N ALA A 79 -3.87 -2.09 2.74
CA ALA A 79 -3.49 -2.13 1.33
C ALA A 79 -4.18 -3.27 0.58
N ILE A 80 -4.40 -3.03 -0.70
CA ILE A 80 -4.81 -4.01 -1.71
C ILE A 80 -3.81 -3.98 -2.87
N GLU A 81 -3.65 -5.10 -3.55
CA GLU A 81 -2.87 -5.18 -4.79
C GLU A 81 -3.67 -5.94 -5.84
N SER A 82 -3.20 -5.97 -7.09
CA SER A 82 -3.79 -6.83 -8.12
C SER A 82 -2.71 -7.67 -8.81
N PRO A 83 -2.73 -8.99 -8.68
CA PRO A 83 -1.72 -9.86 -9.28
C PRO A 83 -1.85 -10.03 -10.80
N THR A 84 -2.96 -9.60 -11.39
CA THR A 84 -3.18 -9.65 -12.85
C THR A 84 -2.60 -8.45 -13.60
N HIS A 85 -2.08 -7.46 -12.88
CA HIS A 85 -1.48 -6.25 -13.44
C HIS A 85 0.03 -6.26 -13.19
N ARG A 86 0.81 -5.70 -14.13
CA ARG A 86 2.28 -5.63 -14.00
C ARG A 86 2.72 -4.96 -12.70
N PHE A 87 2.02 -3.89 -12.34
CA PHE A 87 2.14 -3.24 -11.05
C PHE A 87 0.80 -2.60 -10.71
N PHE A 88 0.17 -3.06 -9.64
CA PHE A 88 -0.99 -2.40 -9.06
C PHE A 88 -0.93 -2.58 -7.54
N LEU A 89 -0.87 -1.46 -6.84
CA LEU A 89 -0.84 -1.41 -5.39
C LEU A 89 -1.55 -0.14 -4.93
N ALA A 90 -2.49 -0.29 -4.01
CA ALA A 90 -3.17 0.83 -3.37
C ALA A 90 -3.04 0.69 -1.86
N THR A 91 -2.55 1.75 -1.21
CA THR A 91 -2.27 1.80 0.22
C THR A 91 -3.03 2.96 0.86
N LEU A 92 -3.50 2.78 2.09
CA LEU A 92 -4.01 3.90 2.91
C LEU A 92 -2.87 4.72 3.54
N PHE A 93 -1.75 4.06 3.83
CA PHE A 93 -0.52 4.76 4.18
C PHE A 93 0.08 5.42 2.94
N GLN A 94 0.98 6.36 3.19
CA GLN A 94 1.52 7.30 2.22
C GLN A 94 3.04 7.14 2.13
N PRO A 95 3.54 6.26 1.24
CA PRO A 95 4.97 6.01 1.02
C PRO A 95 5.83 7.27 0.86
N GLN A 96 5.25 8.35 0.32
CA GLN A 96 5.94 9.62 0.11
C GLN A 96 6.28 10.37 1.40
N LEU A 97 5.57 10.12 2.50
CA LEU A 97 5.83 10.79 3.78
C LEU A 97 7.10 10.25 4.46
N SER A 98 7.39 8.96 4.29
CA SER A 98 8.53 8.27 4.90
C SER A 98 9.75 8.13 3.96
N SER A 99 9.58 8.38 2.66
CA SER A 99 10.66 8.32 1.66
C SER A 99 11.68 9.45 1.82
N LYS A 100 12.97 9.13 1.80
CA LYS A 100 14.08 10.12 1.85
C LYS A 100 15.04 9.94 0.67
N PRO A 101 15.81 10.98 0.27
CA PRO A 101 16.77 10.86 -0.83
C PRO A 101 17.83 9.77 -0.63
N ASP A 102 18.31 9.60 0.60
CA ASP A 102 19.30 8.61 1.03
C ASP A 102 18.68 7.25 1.40
N ASN A 103 17.37 7.22 1.63
CA ASN A 103 16.62 6.02 1.95
C ASN A 103 15.24 6.05 1.26
N PRO A 104 15.21 5.81 -0.07
CA PRO A 104 13.97 5.85 -0.83
C PRO A 104 13.04 4.71 -0.40
N HIS A 105 11.74 5.01 -0.37
CA HIS A 105 10.76 4.06 0.11
C HIS A 105 10.64 2.83 -0.80
N PRO A 106 10.55 1.59 -0.25
CA PRO A 106 10.56 0.36 -1.06
C PRO A 106 9.45 0.29 -2.12
N ILE A 107 8.23 0.73 -1.80
CA ILE A 107 7.12 0.78 -2.78
C ILE A 107 7.43 1.74 -3.94
N ILE A 108 8.06 2.89 -3.66
CA ILE A 108 8.38 3.87 -4.70
C ILE A 108 9.47 3.29 -5.62
N LEU A 109 10.48 2.65 -5.06
CA LEU A 109 11.50 1.94 -5.83
C LEU A 109 10.90 0.82 -6.69
N ALA A 110 10.02 0.00 -6.12
CA ALA A 110 9.35 -1.08 -6.84
C ALA A 110 8.50 -0.56 -8.01
N PHE A 111 7.77 0.54 -7.82
CA PHE A 111 7.00 1.18 -8.88
C PHE A 111 7.90 1.69 -10.01
N VAL A 112 8.98 2.42 -9.69
CA VAL A 112 9.92 2.96 -10.69
C VAL A 112 10.61 1.82 -11.45
N GLN A 113 11.00 0.75 -10.75
CA GLN A 113 11.58 -0.43 -11.38
C GLN A 113 10.59 -1.10 -12.35
N ALA A 114 9.34 -1.30 -11.93
CA ALA A 114 8.30 -1.88 -12.79
C ALA A 114 8.03 -1.02 -14.04
N ALA A 115 8.07 0.32 -13.90
CA ALA A 115 7.94 1.25 -15.01
C ALA A 115 9.15 1.17 -15.98
N ALA A 116 10.36 1.11 -15.45
CA ALA A 116 11.58 0.95 -16.25
C ALA A 116 11.58 -0.38 -17.01
N ASP A 117 11.19 -1.48 -16.35
CA ASP A 117 11.07 -2.80 -16.96
C ASP A 117 10.05 -2.84 -18.08
N TRP A 118 8.93 -2.11 -17.92
CA TRP A 118 7.94 -1.95 -18.98
C TRP A 118 8.48 -1.18 -20.17
N ALA A 119 9.18 -0.07 -19.94
CA ALA A 119 9.78 0.72 -21.01
C ALA A 119 10.78 -0.11 -21.84
N ARG A 120 11.65 -0.90 -21.17
CA ARG A 120 12.59 -1.78 -21.85
C ARG A 120 11.89 -2.86 -22.69
N LYS A 121 10.94 -3.58 -22.10
CA LYS A 121 10.19 -4.61 -22.83
C LYS A 121 9.49 -4.04 -24.07
N LYS A 122 8.89 -2.86 -23.97
CA LYS A 122 8.24 -2.21 -25.11
C LYS A 122 9.23 -1.87 -26.23
N LEU A 123 10.45 -1.47 -25.90
CA LEU A 123 11.50 -1.22 -26.88
C LEU A 123 11.92 -2.54 -27.56
N ASP A 124 12.16 -3.59 -26.79
CA ASP A 124 12.55 -4.90 -27.31
C ASP A 124 11.47 -5.48 -28.26
N ASP A 125 10.19 -5.40 -27.87
CA ASP A 125 9.07 -5.83 -28.69
C ASP A 125 9.00 -5.04 -30.01
N SER A 126 9.33 -3.74 -30.00
CA SER A 126 9.34 -2.89 -31.20
C SER A 126 10.53 -3.11 -32.15
N VAL A 127 11.61 -3.73 -31.68
CA VAL A 127 12.79 -4.08 -32.50
C VAL A 127 12.59 -5.41 -33.22
N LEU A 128 11.68 -6.26 -32.73
CA LEU A 128 11.38 -7.58 -33.27
C LEU A 128 10.24 -7.58 -34.31
N GLU A 129 9.53 -6.46 -34.48
CA GLU A 129 8.55 -6.20 -35.56
C GLU A 129 9.23 -5.54 -36.77
#